data_AF-A0A926EU28-F1
#
_entry.id   AF-A0A926EU28-F1
#
_cell.length_a   1.000
_cell.length_b   1.000
_cell.length_c   1.000
_cell.angle_alpha   90.00
_cell.angle_beta   90.00
_cell.angle_gamma   90.00
#
_symmetry.space_group_name_H-M   'P 1'
#
loop_
_entity.id
_entity.type
_entity.pdbx_description
1 polymer ?
#
loop_
_entity_poly.entity_id
_entity_poly.type
_entity_poly.pdbx_seq_one_letter_code
_entity_poly.pdbx_strand_id
1 'polypeptide(L)' 'MEQIDMFDIINTKNEIPDKKIPKTAVLKKKELWCPYCSKPVIFTADRVLGVKRCPYCGISNKDYNVKMVNDRWIKR' A
#
# COMPACT_ATOMS: atom_id res chain seq x y z
N MET A 1 -24.29 -7.56 -23.56
CA MET A 1 -22.90 -8.03 -23.39
C MET A 1 -22.10 -6.82 -22.97
N GLU A 2 -21.76 -6.73 -21.69
CA GLU A 2 -20.94 -5.63 -21.18
C GLU A 2 -19.49 -5.92 -21.54
N GLN A 3 -18.88 -5.00 -22.30
CA GLN A 3 -17.48 -5.09 -22.69
C GLN A 3 -16.66 -4.60 -21.50
N ILE A 4 -16.01 -5.52 -20.79
CA ILE A 4 -15.14 -5.19 -19.66
C ILE A 4 -13.85 -4.61 -20.22
N ASP A 5 -13.51 -3.37 -19.86
CA ASP A 5 -12.28 -2.73 -20.28
C ASP A 5 -11.08 -3.44 -19.62
N MET A 6 -10.04 -3.72 -20.40
CA MET A 6 -8.80 -4.31 -19.91
C MET A 6 -8.16 -3.47 -18.80
N PHE A 7 -8.42 -2.16 -18.76
CA PHE A 7 -7.97 -1.28 -17.67
C PHE A 7 -8.70 -1.52 -16.33
N ASP A 8 -9.97 -1.95 -16.34
CA ASP A 8 -10.74 -2.23 -15.11
C ASP A 8 -10.23 -3.49 -14.40
N ILE A 9 -9.69 -4.45 -15.16
CA ILE A 9 -9.06 -5.68 -14.64
C ILE A 9 -7.75 -5.35 -13.92
N ILE A 10 -7.07 -4.26 -14.30
CA ILE A 10 -5.78 -3.83 -13.73
C ILE A 10 -6.00 -2.83 -12.60
N ASN A 11 -7.15 -2.88 -11.91
CA ASN A 11 -7.35 -2.07 -10.71
C ASN A 11 -6.31 -2.45 -9.66
N THR A 12 -5.22 -1.69 -9.60
CA THR A 12 -4.02 -1.96 -8.78
C THR A 12 -4.26 -1.58 -7.31
N LYS A 13 -5.51 -1.30 -6.97
CA LYS A 13 -6.02 -0.80 -5.71
C LYS A 13 -7.12 -1.75 -5.26
N ASN A 14 -6.80 -2.59 -4.30
CA ASN A 14 -7.80 -3.34 -3.57
C ASN A 14 -8.76 -2.36 -2.91
N GLU A 15 -10.05 -2.47 -3.22
CA GLU A 15 -11.11 -1.70 -2.56
C GLU A 15 -11.18 -2.03 -1.07
N ILE A 16 -10.80 -3.26 -0.70
CA ILE A 16 -10.72 -3.75 0.66
C ILE A 16 -9.23 -3.87 1.05
N PRO A 17 -8.69 -2.95 1.85
CA PRO A 17 -7.29 -3.01 2.25
C PRO A 17 -7.02 -4.16 3.22
N ASP A 18 -5.84 -4.77 3.11
CA ASP A 18 -5.38 -5.78 4.06
C ASP A 18 -5.37 -5.23 5.49
N LYS A 19 -5.86 -6.03 6.45
CA LYS A 19 -5.84 -5.67 7.88
C LYS A 19 -4.58 -6.12 8.60
N LYS A 20 -3.82 -7.06 8.02
CA LYS A 20 -2.60 -7.64 8.57
C LYS A 20 -1.66 -8.06 7.44
N ILE A 21 -0.36 -8.10 7.71
CA ILE A 21 0.63 -8.63 6.78
C ILE A 21 0.46 -10.17 6.71
N PRO A 22 0.37 -10.78 5.53
CA PRO A 22 0.31 -12.23 5.39
C PRO A 22 1.56 -12.90 5.98
N LYS A 23 1.40 -14.07 6.63
CA LYS A 23 2.54 -14.80 7.24
C LYS A 23 3.64 -15.19 6.23
N THR A 24 3.28 -15.30 4.96
CA THR A 24 4.19 -15.63 3.85
C THR A 24 4.93 -14.41 3.31
N ALA A 25 4.53 -13.19 3.68
CA ALA A 25 5.15 -11.97 3.22
C ALA A 25 6.37 -11.63 4.08
N VAL A 26 7.55 -11.66 3.46
CA VAL A 26 8.81 -11.24 4.09
C VAL A 26 9.14 -9.82 3.63
N LEU A 27 9.13 -8.87 4.56
CA LEU A 27 9.53 -7.48 4.31
C LEU A 27 11.05 -7.33 4.40
N LYS A 28 11.69 -6.74 3.39
CA LYS A 28 13.11 -6.37 3.45
C LYS A 28 13.30 -5.07 4.21
N LYS A 29 14.55 -4.77 4.56
CA LYS A 29 14.93 -3.52 5.23
C LYS A 29 14.43 -2.31 4.41
N LYS A 30 13.71 -1.39 5.06
CA LYS A 30 13.08 -0.17 4.49
C LYS A 30 11.81 -0.40 3.65
N GLU A 31 11.40 -1.64 3.40
CA GLU A 31 10.10 -1.92 2.79
C GLU A 31 8.97 -1.75 3.81
N LEU A 32 7.78 -1.48 3.29
CA LEU A 32 6.52 -1.47 4.02
C LEU A 32 5.49 -2.26 3.23
N TRP A 33 4.57 -2.88 3.95
CA TRP A 33 3.42 -3.50 3.33
C TRP A 33 2.43 -2.41 2.87
N CYS A 34 2.06 -2.43 1.59
CA CYS A 34 0.96 -1.62 1.09
C CYS A 34 -0.32 -2.47 1.13
N PRO A 35 -1.29 -2.19 2.02
CA PRO A 35 -2.50 -3.00 2.17
C PRO A 35 -3.46 -2.88 0.98
N TYR A 36 -3.29 -1.86 0.15
CA TYR A 36 -4.08 -1.64 -1.06
C TYR A 36 -3.49 -2.34 -2.29
N CYS A 37 -2.20 -2.67 -2.27
CA CYS A 37 -1.56 -3.42 -3.35
C CYS A 37 -1.24 -4.86 -2.96
N SER A 38 -1.56 -5.23 -1.71
CA SER A 38 -1.19 -6.49 -1.06
C SER A 38 0.23 -6.95 -1.38
N LYS A 39 1.21 -6.04 -1.29
CA LYS A 39 2.61 -6.34 -1.56
C LYS A 39 3.60 -5.48 -0.79
N PRO A 40 4.84 -5.96 -0.58
CA PRO A 40 5.95 -5.16 -0.06
C PRO A 40 6.33 -4.06 -1.05
N VAL A 41 6.46 -2.83 -0.58
CA VAL A 41 6.87 -1.68 -1.40
C VAL A 41 7.79 -0.75 -0.62
N ILE A 42 8.66 -0.06 -1.34
CA ILE A 42 9.42 1.08 -0.80
C ILE A 42 8.61 2.34 -1.11
N PHE A 43 8.07 2.97 -0.06
CA PHE A 43 7.36 4.24 -0.24
C PHE A 43 8.35 5.36 -0.61
N THR A 44 8.12 6.01 -1.75
CA THR A 44 8.98 7.06 -2.30
C THR A 44 8.53 8.44 -1.83
N ALA A 45 9.46 9.36 -1.65
CA ALA A 45 9.11 10.71 -1.18
C ALA A 45 8.41 11.52 -2.28
N ASP A 46 7.21 11.99 -1.97
CA ASP A 46 6.49 13.02 -2.72
C ASP A 46 6.90 14.38 -2.13
N ARG A 47 7.70 15.14 -2.89
CA ARG A 47 8.24 16.44 -2.45
C ARG A 47 7.18 17.54 -2.43
N VAL A 48 6.10 17.39 -3.19
CA VAL A 48 5.03 18.39 -3.27
C VAL A 48 4.19 18.35 -2.00
N LEU A 49 3.86 17.14 -1.54
CA LEU A 49 3.01 16.93 -0.37
C LEU A 49 3.78 16.66 0.93
N GLY A 50 5.11 16.51 0.87
CA GLY A 50 5.94 16.23 2.05
C GLY A 50 5.63 14.88 2.72
N VAL A 51 5.18 13.89 1.94
CA VAL A 51 4.82 12.54 2.42
C VAL A 51 5.54 11.48 1.60
N LYS A 52 5.60 10.23 2.08
CA LYS A 52 6.04 9.11 1.23
C LYS A 52 4.83 8.38 0.67
N ARG A 53 4.86 7.95 -0.58
CA ARG A 53 3.73 7.33 -1.27
C ARG A 53 4.11 5.98 -1.87
N CYS A 54 3.14 5.08 -1.95
CA CYS A 54 3.30 3.84 -2.69
C CYS A 54 3.46 4.18 -4.18
N PRO A 55 4.47 3.66 -4.88
CA PRO A 55 4.69 3.97 -6.30
C PRO A 55 3.63 3.36 -7.23
N TYR A 56 2.80 2.43 -6.73
CA TYR A 56 1.78 1.73 -7.53
C TYR A 56 0.40 2.37 -7.36
N CYS A 57 -0.10 2.47 -6.12
CA CYS A 57 -1.43 3.02 -5.86
C CYS A 57 -1.43 4.48 -5.41
N GLY A 58 -0.27 5.07 -5.11
CA GLY A 58 -0.18 6.46 -4.65
C GLY A 58 -0.66 6.68 -3.22
N ILE A 59 -1.00 5.65 -2.44
CA ILE A 59 -1.40 5.83 -1.04
C ILE A 59 -0.22 6.35 -0.21
N SER A 60 -0.50 7.21 0.76
CA SER A 60 0.53 7.75 1.64
C SER A 60 0.97 6.72 2.70
N ASN A 61 2.24 6.77 3.10
CA ASN A 61 2.72 6.09 4.30
C ASN A 61 2.10 6.64 5.60
N LYS A 62 1.42 7.79 5.53
CA LYS A 62 0.66 8.38 6.64
C LYS A 62 -0.77 7.85 6.75
N ASP A 63 -1.24 7.12 5.74
CA ASP A 63 -2.58 6.52 5.71
C ASP A 63 -2.84 5.61 6.92
N TYR A 64 -4.08 5.58 7.39
CA TYR A 64 -4.48 4.83 8.57
C TYR A 64 -4.18 3.33 8.43
N ASN A 65 -4.60 2.70 7.33
CA ASN A 65 -4.45 1.27 7.11
C ASN A 65 -2.98 0.90 6.90
N VAL A 66 -2.23 1.72 6.16
CA VAL A 66 -0.78 1.53 5.97
C VAL A 66 -0.06 1.54 7.31
N LYS A 67 -0.33 2.52 8.17
CA LYS A 67 0.31 2.60 9.49
C LYS A 67 -0.12 1.45 10.41
N MET A 68 -1.39 1.06 10.35
CA MET A 68 -1.95 -0.03 11.16
C MET A 68 -1.26 -1.36 10.85
N VAL A 69 -1.16 -1.75 9.58
CA VAL A 69 -0.55 -3.05 9.20
C VAL A 69 0.96 -3.10 9.38
N ASN A 70 1.63 -1.94 9.41
CA ASN A 70 3.09 -1.85 9.61
C ASN A 70 3.47 -1.50 11.07
N ASP A 71 2.54 -1.63 12.02
CA ASP A 71 2.74 -1.40 13.47
C ASP A 71 3.36 -0.04 13.84
N ARG A 72 3.12 1.00 13.02
CA ARG A 72 3.74 2.33 13.20
C ARG A 72 2.98 3.27 14.13
N TRP A 73 1.85 2.86 14.70
CA TRP A 73 1.10 3.64 15.70
C TRP A 73 1.59 3.45 17.14
N ILE A 74 2.21 2.31 17.44
CA ILE A 74 2.41 1.85 18.83
C ILE A 74 3.80 2.23 19.39
N LYS A 75 4.74 2.68 18.55
CA LYS A 75 6.07 3.10 19.02
C LYS A 75 6.19 4.61 19.05
N ARG A 76 5.89 5.19 20.20
CA ARG A 76 6.36 6.52 20.60
C ARG A 76 7.25 6.38 21.82
#